data_AF-A0A165EC91-F1
#
_entry.id   AF-A0A165EC91-F1
#
_cell.length_a   1.000
_cell.length_b   1.000
_cell.length_c   1.000
_cell.angle_alpha   90.00
_cell.angle_beta   90.00
_cell.angle_gamma   90.00
#
_symmetry.space_group_name_H-M   'P 1'
#
loop_
_entity.id
_entity.type
_entity.pdbx_description
1 polymer ?
#
loop_
_entity_poly.entity_id
_entity_poly.type
_entity_poly.pdbx_seq_one_letter_code
_entity_poly.pdbx_strand_id
1 'polypeptide(L)'
;MDAKYSGEFPAFQTNWVERLAIDGNRLIAEQLDYDQPQLAADAARMKNNMNQEQRVAFDTIIQHTEIGGTFWLQGPGGTGKTFVYKAVCAELRAQGKIVLCVASSGIAAVLLPGGRTAHSMFKIPIPALDNSTCNIPKNGILAAMLQKASITI
;
A
#
# COMPACT_ATOMS: atom_id res chain seq x y z
N MET A 1 21.70 -4.39 -31.52
CA MET A 1 20.26 -4.37 -31.83
C MET A 1 19.54 -4.83 -30.57
N ASP A 2 18.90 -3.88 -29.89
CA ASP A 2 18.28 -4.09 -28.58
C ASP A 2 16.98 -4.89 -28.71
N ALA A 3 16.95 -6.07 -28.08
CA ALA A 3 15.80 -6.98 -28.02
C ALA A 3 14.68 -6.48 -27.09
N LYS A 4 14.32 -5.19 -27.16
CA LYS A 4 13.49 -4.56 -26.13
C LYS A 4 11.98 -4.64 -26.34
N TYR A 5 11.45 -5.10 -27.48
CA TYR A 5 10.01 -5.33 -27.63
C TYR A 5 9.73 -6.37 -28.73
N SER A 6 9.26 -7.56 -28.35
CA SER A 6 8.83 -8.63 -29.27
C SER A 6 7.36 -8.50 -29.70
N GLY A 7 6.66 -7.43 -29.30
CA GLY A 7 5.23 -7.23 -29.60
C GLY A 7 4.28 -8.13 -28.83
N GLU A 8 4.79 -9.13 -28.10
CA GLU A 8 4.01 -9.98 -27.21
C GLU A 8 4.01 -9.37 -25.80
N PHE A 9 2.81 -9.10 -25.27
CA PHE A 9 2.66 -8.79 -23.86
C PHE A 9 3.14 -10.00 -23.04
N PRO A 10 3.92 -9.80 -21.96
CA PRO A 10 4.29 -10.90 -21.09
C PRO A 10 3.04 -11.64 -20.62
N ALA A 11 3.12 -12.97 -20.57
CA ALA A 11 2.04 -13.79 -20.09
C ALA A 11 1.57 -13.28 -18.73
N PHE A 12 0.26 -13.15 -18.58
CA PHE A 12 -0.33 -12.65 -17.35
C PHE A 12 0.04 -13.60 -16.21
N GLN A 13 0.89 -13.12 -15.28
CA GLN A 13 1.51 -13.97 -14.24
C GLN A 13 0.53 -14.44 -13.16
N THR A 14 -0.68 -13.88 -13.14
CA THR A 14 -1.60 -13.98 -12.01
C THR A 14 -2.71 -15.00 -12.29
N ASN A 15 -2.75 -16.11 -11.56
CA ASN A 15 -3.85 -17.09 -11.64
C ASN A 15 -5.08 -16.60 -10.83
N TRP A 16 -5.99 -15.86 -11.47
CA TRP A 16 -7.18 -15.33 -10.79
C TRP A 16 -8.15 -16.41 -10.29
N VAL A 17 -8.20 -17.58 -10.93
CA VAL A 17 -9.17 -18.64 -10.59
C VAL A 17 -8.84 -19.22 -9.22
N GLU A 18 -7.57 -19.57 -9.00
CA GLU A 18 -7.08 -20.13 -7.74
C GLU A 18 -7.16 -19.10 -6.60
N ARG A 19 -6.98 -17.82 -6.90
CA ARG A 19 -6.98 -16.75 -5.89
C ARG A 19 -8.35 -16.29 -5.44
N LEU A 20 -9.30 -16.23 -6.37
CA LEU A 20 -10.71 -16.00 -6.03
C LEU A 20 -11.25 -17.17 -5.21
N ALA A 21 -10.70 -18.38 -5.39
CA ALA A 21 -11.06 -19.54 -4.58
C ALA A 21 -10.55 -19.48 -3.12
N ILE A 22 -9.48 -18.72 -2.83
CA ILE A 22 -8.90 -18.62 -1.48
C ILE A 22 -9.66 -17.63 -0.58
N ASP A 23 -9.94 -16.40 -1.04
CA ASP A 23 -10.54 -15.34 -0.19
C ASP A 23 -11.95 -14.92 -0.65
N GLY A 24 -12.41 -15.31 -1.85
CA GLY A 24 -13.67 -14.86 -2.45
C GLY A 24 -13.72 -13.35 -2.79
N ASN A 25 -12.73 -12.57 -2.35
CA ASN A 25 -12.64 -11.12 -2.53
C ASN A 25 -11.40 -10.76 -3.35
N ARG A 26 -11.63 -10.36 -4.59
CA ARG A 26 -10.58 -9.94 -5.53
C ARG A 26 -9.65 -8.85 -4.97
N LEU A 27 -10.19 -7.88 -4.24
CA LEU A 27 -9.39 -6.76 -3.74
C LEU A 27 -8.40 -7.20 -2.66
N ILE A 28 -8.80 -8.15 -1.82
CA ILE A 28 -7.90 -8.76 -0.83
C ILE A 28 -6.83 -9.59 -1.55
N ALA A 29 -7.22 -10.42 -2.51
CA ALA A 29 -6.28 -11.22 -3.29
C ALA A 29 -5.23 -10.35 -4.01
N GLU A 30 -5.63 -9.21 -4.56
CA GLU A 30 -4.72 -8.21 -5.15
C GLU A 30 -3.72 -7.64 -4.12
N GLN A 31 -4.16 -7.40 -2.88
CA GLN A 31 -3.28 -6.86 -1.83
C GLN A 31 -2.32 -7.89 -1.23
N LEU A 32 -2.59 -9.19 -1.41
CA LEU A 32 -1.75 -10.28 -0.92
C LEU A 32 -0.80 -10.85 -1.99
N ASP A 33 -0.88 -10.35 -3.23
CA ASP A 33 -0.07 -10.81 -4.38
C ASP A 33 1.33 -10.19 -4.47
N TYR A 34 1.87 -9.69 -3.37
CA TYR A 34 3.22 -9.17 -3.42
C TYR A 34 4.23 -10.31 -3.21
N ASP A 35 5.35 -10.26 -3.93
CA ASP A 35 6.49 -11.16 -3.72
C ASP A 35 7.11 -10.90 -2.34
N GLN A 36 6.71 -11.71 -1.36
CA GLN A 36 7.13 -11.55 0.04
C GLN A 36 8.64 -11.68 0.23
N PRO A 37 9.33 -12.70 -0.37
CA PRO A 37 10.79 -12.75 -0.34
C PRO A 37 11.49 -11.50 -0.89
N GLN A 38 11.05 -11.00 -2.04
CA GLN A 38 11.63 -9.80 -2.64
C GLN A 38 11.38 -8.56 -1.75
N LEU A 39 10.17 -8.42 -1.21
CA LEU A 39 9.85 -7.33 -0.30
C LEU A 39 10.65 -7.39 1.00
N ALA A 40 10.92 -8.58 1.55
CA ALA A 40 11.75 -8.75 2.74
C ALA A 40 13.19 -8.28 2.47
N ALA A 41 13.74 -8.62 1.30
CA ALA A 41 15.05 -8.16 0.87
C ALA A 41 15.08 -6.63 0.67
N ASP A 42 14.05 -6.06 0.04
CA ASP A 42 13.92 -4.61 -0.15
C ASP A 42 13.76 -3.88 1.19
N ALA A 43 12.96 -4.39 2.11
CA ALA A 43 12.79 -3.85 3.46
C ALA A 43 14.12 -3.86 4.23
N ALA A 44 14.87 -4.96 4.20
CA ALA A 44 16.20 -5.04 4.81
C ALA A 44 17.17 -4.02 4.21
N ARG A 45 17.21 -3.90 2.86
CA ARG A 45 18.05 -2.90 2.18
C ARG A 45 17.66 -1.48 2.58
N MET A 46 16.37 -1.16 2.63
CA MET A 46 15.90 0.16 3.01
C MET A 46 16.25 0.50 4.46
N LYS A 47 16.03 -0.44 5.38
CA LYS A 47 16.40 -0.30 6.81
C LYS A 47 17.88 0.00 7.03
N ASN A 48 18.76 -0.56 6.20
CA ASN A 48 20.20 -0.32 6.28
C ASN A 48 20.63 1.05 5.72
N ASN A 49 19.81 1.64 4.85
CA ASN A 49 20.09 2.94 4.22
C ASN A 49 19.38 4.12 4.91
N MET A 50 18.66 3.88 6.00
CA MET A 50 18.02 4.93 6.77
C MET A 50 19.04 5.71 7.60
N ASN A 51 18.83 7.03 7.72
CA ASN A 51 19.48 7.78 8.78
C ASN A 51 18.81 7.49 10.14
N GLN A 52 19.41 7.99 11.22
CA GLN A 52 18.94 7.72 12.58
C GLN A 52 17.48 8.15 12.82
N GLU A 53 17.09 9.34 12.36
CA GLU A 53 15.72 9.87 12.56
C GLU A 53 14.68 9.06 11.78
N GLN A 54 15.00 8.70 10.53
CA GLN A 54 14.16 7.84 9.71
C GLN A 54 14.00 6.45 10.34
N ARG A 55 15.07 5.93 10.94
CA ARG A 55 15.03 4.64 11.62
C ARG A 55 14.13 4.67 12.85
N VAL A 56 14.24 5.71 13.68
CA VAL A 56 13.35 5.92 14.83
C VAL A 56 11.89 6.02 14.37
N ALA A 57 11.62 6.79 13.31
CA ALA A 57 10.27 6.90 12.75
C ALA A 57 9.74 5.54 12.25
N PHE A 58 10.54 4.80 11.49
CA PHE A 58 10.19 3.48 11.00
C PHE A 58 9.87 2.52 12.15
N ASP A 59 10.77 2.37 13.12
CA ASP A 59 10.60 1.43 14.23
C ASP A 59 9.37 1.80 15.07
N THR A 60 9.14 3.10 15.30
CA THR A 60 7.95 3.59 16.00
C THR A 60 6.67 3.21 15.26
N ILE A 61 6.60 3.43 13.94
CA ILE A 61 5.42 3.11 13.14
C ILE A 61 5.15 1.60 13.16
N ILE A 62 6.18 0.77 12.95
CA ILE A 62 6.03 -0.70 12.94
C ILE A 62 5.49 -1.20 14.28
N GLN A 63 6.02 -0.72 15.41
CA GLN A 63 5.54 -1.10 16.74
C GLN A 63 4.06 -0.75 16.97
N HIS A 64 3.60 0.38 16.44
CA HIS A 64 2.21 0.82 16.60
C HIS A 64 1.22 0.07 15.70
N THR A 65 1.68 -0.69 14.71
CA THR A 65 0.76 -1.45 13.83
C THR A 65 -0.03 -2.55 14.55
N GLU A 66 0.50 -3.08 15.65
CA GLU A 66 -0.17 -4.13 16.44
C GLU A 66 -1.11 -3.56 17.51
N ILE A 67 -0.78 -2.37 18.02
CA ILE A 67 -1.54 -1.71 19.10
C ILE A 67 -2.70 -0.87 18.52
N GLY A 68 -2.55 -0.42 17.27
CA GLY A 68 -3.43 0.55 16.64
C GLY A 68 -3.07 1.99 17.03
N GLY A 69 -3.65 2.94 16.30
CA GLY A 69 -3.44 4.38 16.52
C GLY A 69 -3.20 5.14 15.23
N THR A 70 -2.92 6.44 15.37
CA THR A 70 -2.59 7.34 14.25
C THR A 70 -1.21 7.94 14.47
N PHE A 71 -0.43 8.06 13.42
CA PHE A 71 0.87 8.73 13.44
C PHE A 71 0.90 9.87 12.44
N TRP A 72 1.79 10.82 12.68
CA TRP A 72 2.07 11.92 11.76
C TRP A 72 3.59 12.06 11.61
N LEU A 73 4.12 11.67 10.45
CA LEU A 73 5.54 11.83 10.16
C LEU A 73 5.80 13.23 9.59
N GLN A 74 6.31 14.12 10.43
CA GLN A 74 6.65 15.48 10.04
C GLN A 74 8.12 15.60 9.65
N GLY A 75 8.39 16.40 8.62
CA GLY A 75 9.75 16.77 8.23
C GLY A 75 9.75 17.70 7.02
N PRO A 76 10.79 18.53 6.84
CA PRO A 76 10.95 19.39 5.66
C PRO A 76 10.87 18.65 4.32
N GLY A 77 10.80 19.41 3.23
CA GLY A 77 10.97 18.86 1.88
C GLY A 77 12.32 18.15 1.76
N GLY A 78 12.37 17.01 1.07
CA GLY A 78 13.62 16.28 0.84
C GLY A 78 14.11 15.37 1.98
N THR A 79 13.44 15.32 3.14
CA THR A 79 13.90 14.47 4.28
C THR A 79 13.58 12.97 4.16
N GLY A 80 13.07 12.52 3.02
CA GLY A 80 12.83 11.09 2.78
C GLY A 80 11.61 10.50 3.49
N LYS A 81 10.58 11.28 3.84
CA LYS A 81 9.32 10.74 4.41
C LYS A 81 8.72 9.62 3.55
N THR A 82 8.66 9.84 2.24
CA THR A 82 8.20 8.82 1.27
C THR A 82 9.06 7.56 1.32
N PHE A 83 10.36 7.67 1.60
CA PHE A 83 11.25 6.53 1.74
C PHE A 83 10.91 5.71 2.99
N VAL A 84 10.63 6.37 4.12
CA VAL A 84 10.17 5.70 5.35
C VAL A 84 8.85 4.97 5.09
N TYR A 85 7.87 5.61 4.45
CA TYR A 85 6.60 4.97 4.10
C TYR A 85 6.78 3.75 3.19
N LYS A 86 7.64 3.83 2.16
CA LYS A 86 7.97 2.68 1.31
C LYS A 86 8.56 1.53 2.10
N ALA A 87 9.44 1.81 3.06
CA ALA A 87 10.03 0.80 3.91
C ALA A 87 9.00 0.13 4.81
N VAL A 88 8.10 0.90 5.43
CA VAL A 88 6.99 0.36 6.23
C VAL A 88 6.09 -0.54 5.36
N CYS A 89 5.74 -0.10 4.15
CA CYS A 89 4.96 -0.93 3.22
C CYS A 89 5.65 -2.25 2.90
N ALA A 90 6.94 -2.21 2.60
CA ALA A 90 7.70 -3.41 2.24
C ALA A 90 7.80 -4.38 3.42
N GLU A 91 8.09 -3.88 4.63
CA GLU A 91 8.18 -4.68 5.84
C GLU A 91 6.87 -5.41 6.14
N LEU A 92 5.74 -4.69 6.13
CA LEU A 92 4.45 -5.27 6.48
C LEU A 92 3.93 -6.20 5.37
N ARG A 93 4.11 -5.84 4.10
CA ARG A 93 3.70 -6.72 2.99
C ARG A 93 4.57 -7.97 2.90
N ALA A 94 5.85 -7.90 3.28
CA ALA A 94 6.70 -9.09 3.41
C ALA A 94 6.19 -10.06 4.49
N GLN A 95 5.45 -9.57 5.48
CA GLN A 95 4.75 -10.37 6.50
C GLN A 95 3.36 -10.85 6.04
N GLY A 96 2.98 -10.60 4.77
CA GLY A 96 1.66 -10.95 4.25
C GLY A 96 0.53 -10.04 4.74
N LYS A 97 0.83 -8.86 5.28
CA LYS A 97 -0.19 -7.90 5.75
C LYS A 97 -0.69 -6.99 4.62
N ILE A 98 -1.95 -6.57 4.73
CA ILE A 98 -2.56 -5.63 3.79
C ILE A 98 -2.22 -4.20 4.21
N VAL A 99 -1.56 -3.47 3.32
CA VAL A 99 -1.16 -2.07 3.52
C VAL A 99 -1.79 -1.20 2.44
N LEU A 100 -2.61 -0.24 2.86
CA LEU A 100 -3.26 0.71 1.96
C LEU A 100 -2.42 1.97 1.85
N CYS A 101 -1.89 2.23 0.65
CA CYS A 101 -1.16 3.46 0.35
C CYS A 101 -2.11 4.47 -0.29
N VAL A 102 -2.37 5.58 0.40
CA VAL A 102 -3.35 6.58 0.00
C VAL A 102 -2.72 7.96 -0.05
N ALA A 103 -2.96 8.68 -1.15
CA ALA A 103 -2.50 10.05 -1.28
C ALA A 103 -3.64 10.99 -1.71
N SER A 104 -3.48 12.29 -1.48
CA SER A 104 -4.45 13.29 -1.93
C SER A 104 -4.44 13.46 -3.45
N SER A 105 -3.26 13.39 -4.09
CA SER A 105 -3.08 13.56 -5.53
C SER A 105 -2.59 12.28 -6.22
N GLY A 106 -2.89 12.17 -7.52
CA GLY A 106 -2.43 11.03 -8.33
C GLY A 106 -0.90 10.93 -8.40
N ILE A 107 -0.21 12.07 -8.51
CA ILE A 107 1.27 12.11 -8.56
C ILE A 107 1.87 11.58 -7.25
N ALA A 108 1.33 11.98 -6.11
CA ALA A 108 1.79 11.48 -4.82
C ALA A 108 1.47 9.98 -4.64
N ALA A 109 0.30 9.52 -5.13
CA ALA A 109 -0.07 8.10 -5.09
C ALA A 109 0.92 7.22 -5.88
N VAL A 110 1.38 7.67 -7.06
CA VAL A 110 2.37 6.96 -7.89
C VAL A 110 3.70 6.76 -7.15
N LEU A 111 4.05 7.67 -6.22
CA LEU A 111 5.27 7.52 -5.44
C LEU A 111 5.17 6.41 -4.39
N LEU A 112 3.98 5.91 -4.06
CA LEU A 112 3.77 4.83 -3.10
C LEU A 112 3.47 3.49 -3.80
N PRO A 113 3.95 2.37 -3.27
CA PRO A 113 3.78 1.07 -3.93
C PRO A 113 2.31 0.63 -3.92
N GLY A 114 1.70 0.57 -5.09
CA GLY A 114 0.26 0.30 -5.22
C GLY A 114 -0.63 1.46 -4.74
N GLY A 115 -0.08 2.68 -4.69
CA GLY A 115 -0.78 3.84 -4.18
C GLY A 115 -2.02 4.21 -4.99
N ARG A 116 -3.06 4.66 -4.28
CA ARG A 116 -4.31 5.16 -4.86
C ARG A 116 -4.62 6.55 -4.28
N THR A 117 -5.41 7.34 -5.01
CA THR A 117 -5.90 8.59 -4.44
C THR A 117 -6.97 8.32 -3.39
N ALA A 118 -7.09 9.18 -2.37
CA ALA A 118 -8.15 9.08 -1.36
C ALA A 118 -9.55 8.98 -2.00
N HIS A 119 -9.79 9.76 -3.05
CA HIS A 119 -11.03 9.72 -3.83
C HIS A 119 -11.32 8.33 -4.40
N SER A 120 -10.33 7.69 -5.04
CA SER A 120 -10.51 6.37 -5.65
C SER A 120 -10.57 5.24 -4.62
N MET A 121 -9.76 5.34 -3.56
CA MET A 121 -9.67 4.33 -2.50
C MET A 121 -10.95 4.30 -1.66
N PHE A 122 -11.41 5.47 -1.20
CA PHE A 122 -12.56 5.56 -0.30
C PHE A 122 -13.88 5.91 -1.00
N LYS A 123 -13.90 5.98 -2.34
CA LYS A 123 -15.10 6.34 -3.12
C LYS A 123 -15.68 7.68 -2.66
N ILE A 124 -14.81 8.66 -2.44
CA ILE A 124 -15.21 10.04 -2.09
C ILE A 124 -15.81 10.67 -3.36
N PRO A 125 -17.04 11.19 -3.31
CA PRO A 125 -17.67 11.83 -4.45
C PRO A 125 -16.95 13.13 -4.84
N ILE A 126 -17.06 13.49 -6.13
CA ILE A 126 -16.54 14.74 -6.68
C ILE A 126 -17.73 15.45 -7.36
N PRO A 127 -18.17 16.62 -6.86
CA PRO A 127 -17.64 17.37 -5.72
C PRO A 127 -17.92 16.71 -4.36
N ALA A 128 -17.02 16.92 -3.39
CA ALA A 128 -17.23 16.53 -2.00
C ALA A 128 -17.89 17.70 -1.25
N LEU A 129 -19.18 17.56 -0.95
CA LEU A 129 -20.00 18.51 -0.19
C LEU A 129 -20.10 18.10 1.28
N ASP A 130 -20.53 18.98 2.17
CA ASP A 130 -20.62 18.72 3.62
C ASP A 130 -21.51 17.53 3.99
N ASN A 131 -22.51 17.23 3.15
CA ASN A 131 -23.42 16.09 3.31
C ASN A 131 -23.01 14.86 2.47
N SER A 132 -21.83 14.89 1.85
CA SER A 132 -21.33 13.79 1.04
C SER A 132 -20.93 12.61 1.92
N THR A 133 -21.24 11.42 1.42
CA THR A 133 -20.84 10.17 2.07
C THR A 133 -20.04 9.31 1.09
N CYS A 134 -19.09 8.55 1.63
CA CYS A 134 -18.33 7.58 0.85
C CYS A 134 -19.25 6.42 0.44
N ASN A 135 -19.35 6.12 -0.84
CA ASN A 135 -20.20 5.04 -1.33
C ASN A 135 -19.53 3.66 -1.13
N ILE A 136 -19.43 3.23 0.13
CA ILE A 136 -18.87 1.93 0.52
C ILE A 136 -19.93 1.16 1.30
N PRO A 137 -20.63 0.20 0.66
CA PRO A 137 -21.59 -0.65 1.35
C PRO A 137 -20.90 -1.47 2.45
N LYS A 138 -21.55 -1.58 3.63
CA LYS A 138 -20.99 -2.32 4.79
C LYS A 138 -20.58 -3.76 4.45
N ASN A 139 -21.36 -4.44 3.61
CA ASN A 139 -21.12 -5.82 3.17
C ASN A 139 -20.44 -5.90 1.79
N GLY A 140 -19.83 -4.80 1.33
CA GLY A 140 -19.15 -4.74 0.05
C GLY A 140 -17.73 -5.32 0.11
N ILE A 141 -17.23 -5.77 -1.05
CA ILE A 141 -15.86 -6.29 -1.19
C ILE A 141 -14.80 -5.27 -0.73
N LEU A 142 -15.05 -3.98 -0.95
CA LEU A 142 -14.17 -2.90 -0.53
C LEU A 142 -14.15 -2.75 1.00
N ALA A 143 -15.33 -2.78 1.64
CA ALA A 143 -15.42 -2.71 3.10
C ALA A 143 -14.67 -3.86 3.78
N ALA A 144 -14.82 -5.08 3.26
CA ALA A 144 -14.08 -6.24 3.76
C ALA A 144 -12.56 -6.07 3.62
N MET A 145 -12.07 -5.50 2.51
CA MET A 145 -10.64 -5.20 2.36
C MET A 145 -10.16 -4.13 3.35
N LEU A 146 -10.94 -3.04 3.52
CA LEU A 146 -10.62 -1.98 4.47
C LEU A 146 -10.53 -2.50 5.92
N GLN A 147 -11.40 -3.44 6.30
CA GLN A 147 -11.38 -4.07 7.62
C GLN A 147 -10.17 -4.99 7.84
N LYS A 148 -9.64 -5.61 6.78
CA LYS A 148 -8.44 -6.45 6.86
C LYS A 148 -7.13 -5.66 6.76
N ALA A 149 -7.18 -4.37 6.44
CA ALA A 149 -5.98 -3.55 6.33
C ALA A 149 -5.32 -3.36 7.70
N SER A 150 -4.02 -3.69 7.79
CA SER A 150 -3.25 -3.50 9.03
C SER A 150 -2.87 -2.03 9.25
N ILE A 151 -2.71 -1.27 8.16
CA ILE A 151 -2.37 0.15 8.21
C ILE A 151 -2.84 0.85 6.92
N THR A 152 -3.22 2.12 7.07
CA THR A 152 -3.39 3.06 5.95
C THR A 152 -2.32 4.15 6.09
N ILE A 153 -1.53 4.35 5.04
CA ILE A 153 -0.45 5.35 4.96
C ILE A 153 -0.85 6.43 3.98
#